data_AF-A0A2T5PQU0-F1
#
_entry.id   AF-A0A2T5PQU0-F1
#
_cell.length_a   1.000
_cell.length_b   1.000
_cell.length_c   1.000
_cell.angle_alpha   90.00
_cell.angle_beta   90.00
_cell.angle_gamma   90.00
#
_symmetry.space_group_name_H-M   'P 1'
#
loop_
_entity.id
_entity.type
_entity.pdbx_description
1 polymer ?
#
loop_
_entity_poly.entity_id
_entity_poly.type
_entity_poly.pdbx_seq_one_letter_code
_entity_poly.pdbx_strand_id
1 'polypeptide(L)'
;MQQMLMTIVLLALLSGCAQPQIDRPQANGAYLVIEGEQAWAVLVSDGQRVEETGIVLDVIRLPSHHSNIAASYVIETPNCGKLQWLTERHGAAEGETTLLPAAFNEQLSKPGCVLAQGLSRAWTALDYSG
;
A
#
# COMPACT_ATOMS: atom_id res chain seq x y z
N MET A 1 -32.04 44.40 -32.07
CA MET A 1 -32.58 43.27 -31.28
C MET A 1 -31.99 41.91 -31.66
N GLN A 2 -31.68 41.62 -32.94
CA GLN A 2 -31.07 40.33 -33.33
C GLN A 2 -29.70 40.04 -32.69
N GLN A 3 -28.85 41.06 -32.49
CA GLN A 3 -27.52 40.86 -31.89
C GLN A 3 -27.58 40.39 -30.43
N MET A 4 -28.56 40.85 -29.64
CA MET A 4 -28.75 40.40 -28.25
C MET A 4 -29.20 38.94 -28.17
N LEU A 5 -30.02 38.49 -29.11
CA LEU A 5 -30.43 37.09 -29.20
C LEU A 5 -29.25 36.19 -29.58
N MET A 6 -28.39 36.65 -30.48
CA MET A 6 -27.24 35.86 -30.94
C MET A 6 -26.19 35.66 -29.83
N THR A 7 -25.96 36.66 -28.97
CA THR A 7 -25.06 36.54 -27.82
C THR A 7 -25.58 35.58 -26.76
N ILE A 8 -26.89 35.59 -26.47
CA ILE A 8 -27.49 34.69 -25.47
C ILE A 8 -27.39 33.22 -25.92
N VAL A 9 -27.61 32.95 -27.21
CA VAL A 9 -27.47 31.60 -27.79
C VAL A 9 -26.02 31.10 -27.71
N LEU A 10 -25.04 31.98 -27.97
CA LEU A 10 -23.62 31.62 -27.85
C LEU A 10 -23.21 31.28 -26.40
N LEU A 11 -23.71 32.05 -25.43
CA LEU A 11 -23.45 31.83 -24.00
C LEU A 11 -24.06 30.51 -23.51
N ALA A 12 -25.25 30.14 -23.97
CA ALA A 12 -25.88 28.87 -23.64
C ALA A 12 -25.09 27.67 -24.20
N LEU A 13 -24.55 27.78 -25.42
CA LEU A 13 -23.73 26.73 -26.04
C LEU A 13 -22.38 26.53 -25.33
N LEU A 14 -21.79 27.58 -24.74
CA LEU A 14 -20.54 27.49 -23.97
C LEU A 14 -20.72 26.87 -22.58
N SER A 15 -21.93 26.92 -22.01
CA SER A 15 -22.23 26.32 -20.70
C SER A 15 -22.34 24.78 -20.73
N GLY A 16 -22.42 24.17 -21.92
CA GLY A 16 -22.49 22.71 -22.11
C GLY A 16 -21.16 21.97 -22.01
N CYS A 17 -20.04 22.68 -21.80
CA CYS A 17 -18.68 22.11 -21.76
C CYS A 17 -18.13 21.96 -20.34
N ALA A 18 -18.97 21.81 -19.32
CA ALA A 18 -18.51 21.35 -18.00
C ALA A 18 -18.23 19.84 -18.09
N GLN A 19 -17.08 19.48 -18.65
CA GLN A 19 -16.61 18.10 -18.67
C GLN A 19 -16.54 17.63 -17.21
N PRO A 20 -17.27 16.57 -16.81
CA PRO A 20 -17.19 16.08 -15.45
C PRO A 20 -15.73 15.77 -15.16
N GLN A 21 -15.21 16.29 -14.04
CA GLN A 21 -13.91 15.88 -13.55
C GLN A 21 -14.03 14.39 -13.22
N ILE A 22 -13.65 13.55 -14.18
CA ILE A 22 -13.49 12.12 -13.96
C ILE A 22 -12.37 12.03 -12.94
N ASP A 23 -12.69 11.56 -11.72
CA ASP A 23 -11.68 11.23 -10.72
C ASP A 23 -10.64 10.34 -11.39
N ARG A 24 -9.41 10.85 -11.48
CA ARG A 24 -8.32 10.10 -12.09
C ARG A 24 -8.07 8.87 -11.22
N PRO A 25 -7.81 7.68 -11.80
CA PRO A 25 -7.42 6.54 -11.01
C PRO A 25 -6.18 6.90 -10.20
N GLN A 26 -6.32 6.90 -8.87
CA GLN A 26 -5.22 7.17 -7.95
C GLN A 26 -4.51 5.86 -7.62
N ALA A 27 -3.18 5.93 -7.47
CA ALA A 27 -2.39 4.77 -7.11
C ALA A 27 -2.81 4.30 -5.71
N ASN A 28 -3.08 3.00 -5.59
CA ASN A 28 -3.41 2.34 -4.35
C ASN A 28 -2.53 1.09 -4.21
N GLY A 29 -2.01 0.85 -3.01
CA GLY A 29 -1.15 -0.30 -2.76
C GLY A 29 -0.68 -0.40 -1.33
N ALA A 30 -0.09 -1.54 -1.00
CA ALA A 30 0.53 -1.80 0.28
C ALA A 30 1.85 -2.53 0.01
N TYR A 31 2.96 -2.00 0.51
CA TYR A 31 4.29 -2.50 0.20
C TYR A 31 5.08 -2.71 1.48
N LEU A 32 5.78 -3.83 1.55
CA LEU A 32 6.79 -4.07 2.55
C LEU A 32 8.16 -3.92 1.88
N VAL A 33 8.94 -2.91 2.26
CA VAL A 33 10.28 -2.70 1.72
C VAL A 33 11.30 -3.14 2.76
N ILE A 34 12.27 -3.96 2.36
CA ILE A 34 13.34 -4.45 3.23
C ILE A 34 14.70 -4.06 2.61
N GLU A 35 15.56 -3.43 3.42
CA GLU A 35 16.92 -3.07 3.03
C GLU A 35 17.88 -3.36 4.20
N GLY A 36 18.52 -4.53 4.16
CA GLY A 36 19.37 -5.00 5.25
C GLY A 36 18.58 -5.12 6.57
N GLU A 37 18.96 -4.32 7.56
CA GLU A 37 18.30 -4.26 8.87
C GLU A 37 17.14 -3.26 8.92
N GLN A 38 16.87 -2.52 7.84
CA GLN A 38 15.81 -1.52 7.78
C GLN A 38 14.58 -2.05 7.06
N ALA A 39 13.41 -1.58 7.49
CA ALA A 39 12.15 -1.91 6.86
C ALA A 39 11.20 -0.71 6.81
N TRP A 40 10.35 -0.69 5.78
CA TRP A 40 9.25 0.27 5.66
C TRP A 40 7.98 -0.44 5.23
N ALA A 41 6.92 -0.24 5.99
CA ALA A 41 5.59 -0.63 5.58
C ALA A 41 4.88 0.61 4.99
N VAL A 42 4.69 0.60 3.67
CA VAL A 42 4.22 1.73 2.89
C VAL A 42 2.78 1.48 2.45
N LEU A 43 1.88 2.38 2.83
CA LEU A 43 0.49 2.39 2.39
C LEU A 43 0.26 3.56 1.44
N VAL A 44 -0.25 3.26 0.26
CA VAL A 44 -0.74 4.28 -0.68
C VAL A 44 -2.25 4.16 -0.76
N SER A 45 -2.97 5.16 -0.29
CA SER A 45 -4.44 5.24 -0.34
C SER A 45 -4.87 6.58 -0.90
N ASP A 46 -5.69 6.56 -1.94
CA ASP A 46 -6.22 7.77 -2.58
C ASP A 46 -5.10 8.76 -2.95
N GLY A 47 -4.01 8.20 -3.51
CA GLY A 47 -2.83 8.96 -3.91
C GLY A 47 -1.99 9.52 -2.77
N GLN A 48 -2.40 9.32 -1.51
CA GLN A 48 -1.61 9.67 -0.33
C GLN A 48 -0.74 8.50 0.09
N ARG A 49 0.54 8.78 0.31
CA ARG A 49 1.53 7.80 0.77
C ARG A 49 1.81 8.04 2.25
N VAL A 50 1.64 6.98 3.04
CA VAL A 50 1.95 6.93 4.47
C VAL A 50 2.93 5.80 4.69
N GLU A 51 3.93 6.03 5.52
CA GLU A 51 5.02 5.08 5.77
C GLU A 51 5.15 4.83 7.27
N GLU A 52 5.34 3.56 7.63
CA GLU A 52 5.78 3.15 8.96
C GLU A 52 7.19 2.57 8.84
N THR A 53 8.17 3.30 9.36
CA THR A 53 9.57 2.86 9.40
C THR A 53 9.78 1.89 10.56
N GLY A 54 10.58 0.86 10.32
CA GLY A 54 10.96 -0.12 11.32
C GLY A 54 12.34 -0.72 11.06
N ILE A 55 12.68 -1.68 11.91
CA ILE A 55 13.90 -2.48 11.81
C ILE A 55 13.57 -3.95 11.68
N VAL A 56 14.36 -4.69 10.91
CA VAL A 56 14.27 -6.15 10.82
C VAL A 56 14.94 -6.74 12.04
N LEU A 57 14.17 -7.43 12.88
CA LEU A 57 14.68 -8.13 14.06
C LEU A 57 15.13 -9.56 13.75
N ASP A 58 14.44 -10.23 12.83
CA ASP A 58 14.74 -11.60 12.44
C ASP A 58 14.23 -11.89 11.02
N VAL A 59 14.91 -12.81 10.34
CA VAL A 59 14.51 -13.29 9.01
C VAL A 59 14.79 -14.78 8.88
N ILE A 60 13.74 -15.54 8.53
CA ILE A 60 13.85 -16.95 8.18
C ILE A 60 13.57 -17.09 6.69
N ARG A 61 14.61 -17.39 5.90
CA ARG A 61 14.49 -17.65 4.47
C ARG A 61 14.31 -19.15 4.24
N LEU A 62 13.25 -19.53 3.53
CA LEU A 62 12.92 -20.93 3.26
C LEU A 62 13.46 -21.35 1.88
N PRO A 63 14.12 -22.53 1.80
CA PRO A 63 14.64 -23.04 0.54
C PRO A 63 13.50 -23.36 -0.44
N SER A 64 13.73 -23.07 -1.71
CA SER A 64 12.73 -23.00 -2.78
C SER A 64 12.03 -24.32 -3.13
N HIS A 65 12.54 -25.48 -2.69
CA HIS A 65 12.08 -26.76 -3.20
C HIS A 65 10.81 -27.32 -2.53
N HIS A 66 10.38 -26.80 -1.37
CA HIS A 66 9.32 -27.43 -0.56
C HIS A 66 8.35 -26.45 0.13
N SER A 67 8.42 -25.16 -0.18
CA SER A 67 7.63 -24.13 0.51
C SER A 67 7.13 -23.07 -0.46
N ASN A 68 5.84 -22.73 -0.33
CA ASN A 68 5.24 -21.58 -0.99
C ASN A 68 5.67 -20.26 -0.32
N ILE A 69 6.18 -20.32 0.92
CA ILE A 69 6.73 -19.17 1.64
C ILE A 69 8.18 -18.98 1.20
N ALA A 70 8.54 -17.76 0.78
CA ALA A 70 9.90 -17.34 0.49
C ALA A 70 10.66 -17.00 1.75
N ALA A 71 10.10 -16.13 2.60
CA ALA A 71 10.70 -15.70 3.85
C ALA A 71 9.65 -15.31 4.89
N SER A 72 10.07 -15.35 6.16
CA SER A 72 9.34 -14.81 7.30
C SER A 72 10.19 -13.73 7.95
N TYR A 73 9.71 -12.49 7.96
CA TYR A 73 10.38 -11.36 8.62
C TYR A 73 9.68 -11.03 9.93
N VAL A 74 10.46 -10.73 10.96
CA VAL A 74 9.99 -10.05 12.17
C VAL A 74 10.52 -8.63 12.14
N ILE A 75 9.62 -7.66 12.20
CA ILE A 75 9.94 -6.24 12.07
C ILE A 75 9.42 -5.50 13.29
N GLU A 76 10.22 -4.61 13.87
CA GLU A 76 9.77 -3.73 14.95
C GLU A 76 9.63 -2.31 14.44
N THR A 77 8.47 -1.71 14.71
CA THR A 77 8.19 -0.32 14.40
C THR A 77 7.83 0.45 15.67
N PRO A 78 8.11 1.77 15.72
CA PRO A 78 7.78 2.59 16.89
C PRO A 78 6.28 2.66 17.19
N ASN A 79 5.42 2.71 16.16
CA ASN A 79 3.98 2.97 16.35
C ASN A 79 3.13 1.69 16.34
N CYS A 80 3.58 0.64 15.64
CA CYS A 80 2.85 -0.61 15.48
C CYS A 80 3.46 -1.77 16.28
N GLY A 81 4.65 -1.59 16.87
CA GLY A 81 5.32 -2.63 17.65
C GLY A 81 5.95 -3.69 16.77
N LYS A 82 6.07 -4.91 17.30
CA LYS A 82 6.64 -6.04 16.55
C LYS A 82 5.61 -6.61 15.61
N LEU A 83 5.98 -6.99 14.40
CA LEU A 83 5.08 -7.50 13.36
C LEU A 83 5.75 -8.65 12.62
N GLN A 84 4.98 -9.68 12.27
CA GLN A 84 5.46 -10.79 11.47
C GLN A 84 4.85 -10.76 10.07
N TRP A 85 5.73 -10.81 9.07
CA TRP A 85 5.38 -10.79 7.66
C TRP A 85 5.81 -12.09 7.00
N LEU A 86 4.90 -12.71 6.24
CA LEU A 86 5.24 -13.85 5.39
C LEU A 86 5.23 -13.40 3.94
N THR A 87 6.33 -13.62 3.25
CA THR A 87 6.42 -13.42 1.80
C THR A 87 6.19 -14.74 1.10
N GLU A 88 5.32 -14.75 0.09
CA GLU A 88 4.96 -15.92 -0.69
C GLU A 88 5.60 -15.86 -2.09
N ARG A 89 5.99 -17.03 -2.58
CA ARG A 89 6.49 -17.24 -3.94
C ARG A 89 5.28 -17.45 -4.86
N HIS A 90 4.98 -16.49 -5.73
CA HIS A 90 3.94 -16.64 -6.75
C HIS A 90 4.54 -16.43 -8.15
N GLY A 91 4.81 -17.53 -8.87
CA GLY A 91 5.41 -17.49 -10.20
C GLY A 91 6.93 -17.29 -10.21
N ALA A 92 7.47 -16.64 -11.25
CA ALA A 92 8.92 -16.43 -11.44
C ALA A 92 9.52 -15.31 -10.54
N ALA A 93 8.70 -14.63 -9.75
CA ALA A 93 9.09 -13.57 -8.82
C ALA A 93 8.42 -13.78 -7.45
N GLU A 94 9.10 -13.39 -6.39
CA GLU A 94 8.51 -13.21 -5.06
C GLU A 94 7.61 -11.97 -5.14
N GLY A 95 6.36 -12.02 -4.69
CA GLY A 95 5.42 -10.95 -5.09
C GLY A 95 4.21 -10.73 -4.20
N GLU A 96 3.69 -11.76 -3.55
CA GLU A 96 2.57 -11.62 -2.62
C GLU A 96 3.08 -11.75 -1.20
N THR A 97 2.61 -10.90 -0.30
CA THR A 97 3.02 -10.86 1.08
C THR A 97 1.78 -10.75 1.94
N THR A 98 1.77 -11.54 3.00
CA THR A 98 0.67 -11.56 3.96
C THR A 98 1.23 -11.08 5.29
N LEU A 99 0.67 -9.97 5.79
CA LEU A 99 0.78 -9.62 7.19
C LEU A 99 -0.04 -10.63 7.98
N LEU A 100 0.59 -11.41 8.86
CA LEU A 100 -0.14 -12.40 9.62
C LEU A 100 -1.14 -11.72 10.58
N PRO A 101 -2.44 -12.07 10.54
CA PRO A 101 -3.46 -11.45 11.37
C PRO A 101 -3.23 -11.68 12.86
N ALA A 102 -3.69 -10.72 13.64
CA ALA A 102 -3.42 -10.47 15.06
C ALA A 102 -3.97 -11.51 16.07
N ALA A 103 -3.78 -12.82 15.85
CA ALA A 103 -3.81 -13.75 16.98
C ALA A 103 -2.61 -13.51 17.94
N PHE A 104 -1.59 -12.78 17.49
CA PHE A 104 -0.31 -12.58 18.18
C PHE A 104 0.10 -11.11 18.39
N ASN A 105 -0.76 -10.11 18.14
CA ASN A 105 -0.34 -8.71 18.27
C ASN A 105 -1.44 -7.70 18.64
N GLU A 106 -1.65 -7.49 19.93
CA GLU A 106 -2.52 -6.41 20.45
C GLU A 106 -2.03 -5.01 20.03
N GLN A 107 -0.77 -4.87 19.63
CA GLN A 107 -0.12 -3.60 19.30
C GLN A 107 -0.58 -3.01 17.96
N LEU A 108 -1.09 -3.83 17.04
CA LEU A 108 -1.73 -3.38 15.79
C LEU A 108 -3.01 -2.58 16.03
N SER A 109 -3.65 -2.76 17.19
CA SER A 109 -4.87 -2.05 17.57
C SER A 109 -4.59 -0.70 18.24
N LYS A 110 -3.31 -0.33 18.42
CA LYS A 110 -2.94 0.92 19.09
C LYS A 110 -3.31 2.13 18.23
N PRO A 111 -3.82 3.21 18.84
CA PRO A 111 -3.98 4.49 18.17
C PRO A 111 -2.64 4.95 17.59
N GLY A 112 -2.62 5.32 16.31
CA GLY A 112 -1.41 5.78 15.61
C GLY A 112 -0.69 4.71 14.79
N CYS A 113 -1.06 3.43 14.91
CA CYS A 113 -0.57 2.42 13.98
C CYS A 113 -1.25 2.55 12.61
N VAL A 114 -0.52 3.08 11.63
CA VAL A 114 -1.04 3.30 10.27
C VAL A 114 -1.34 1.99 9.53
N LEU A 115 -0.68 0.90 9.93
CA LEU A 115 -0.81 -0.42 9.31
C LEU A 115 -2.17 -1.08 9.57
N ALA A 116 -2.89 -0.65 10.61
CA ALA A 116 -4.24 -1.13 10.90
C ALA A 116 -5.21 -0.91 9.73
N GLN A 117 -5.01 0.16 8.96
CA GLN A 117 -5.84 0.51 7.80
C GLN A 117 -5.53 -0.35 6.56
N GLY A 118 -4.36 -0.98 6.54
CA GLY A 118 -3.86 -1.77 5.41
C GLY A 118 -4.01 -3.27 5.58
N LEU A 119 -4.54 -3.76 6.70
CA LEU A 119 -4.59 -5.20 7.01
C LEU A 119 -5.39 -6.02 5.99
N SER A 120 -6.40 -5.43 5.37
CA SER A 120 -7.25 -6.10 4.37
C SER A 120 -6.69 -6.03 2.94
N ARG A 121 -5.57 -5.34 2.72
CA ARG A 121 -4.98 -5.16 1.38
C ARG A 121 -4.04 -6.32 1.06
N ALA A 122 -3.89 -6.61 -0.23
CA ALA A 122 -2.78 -7.43 -0.71
C ALA A 122 -1.48 -6.62 -0.57
N TRP A 123 -0.46 -7.21 0.08
CA TRP A 123 0.84 -6.58 0.23
C TRP A 123 1.85 -7.16 -0.77
N THR A 124 2.79 -6.33 -1.20
CA THR A 124 3.93 -6.75 -2.03
C THR A 124 5.23 -6.48 -1.28
N ALA A 125 6.06 -7.50 -1.12
CA ALA A 125 7.41 -7.33 -0.58
C ALA A 125 8.41 -6.95 -1.66
N LEU A 126 9.25 -5.98 -1.34
CA LEU A 126 10.42 -5.55 -2.09
C LEU A 126 11.64 -5.77 -1.21
N ASP A 127 12.28 -6.94 -1.33
CA ASP A 127 13.47 -7.29 -0.56
C ASP A 127 14.75 -6.99 -1.33
N TYR A 128 15.52 -6.01 -0.86
CA TYR A 128 16.82 -5.61 -1.40
C TYR A 128 18.00 -6.13 -0.55
N SER A 129 17.76 -7.00 0.43
CA SER A 129 18.74 -7.41 1.44
C SER A 129 19.76 -8.48 0.99
N GLY A 130 19.68 -8.98 -0.25
CA GLY A 130 20.75 -9.71 -0.95
C GLY A 130 21.34 -10.93 -0.24
#